data_AF-A0AAQ3WY24-F1
#
_entry.id   AF-A0AAQ3WY24-F1
#
_cell.length_a   1.000
_cell.length_b   1.000
_cell.length_c   1.000
_cell.angle_alpha   90.00
_cell.angle_beta   90.00
_cell.angle_gamma   90.00
#
_symmetry.space_group_name_H-M   'P 1'
#
loop_
_entity.id
_entity.type
_entity.pdbx_description
1 polymer ?
#
loop_
_entity_poly.entity_id
_entity_poly.type
_entity_poly.pdbx_seq_one_letter_code
_entity_poly.pdbx_strand_id
1 'polypeptide(L)'
;MLTRACWSVGVPSRRQGTAREASSADSGMDIAELPSDILVEVTANIATESATPLIDIVNLRRSCKVFRDATAAREVGRCMAVQREWTLHWWDKARFLSVLRRCAASGNAEASYILGLEEFCNRRRKASGLRHLRRAMEHGHAAAAYMIGMITLHHPRSPGGTERALERLDWFCAPASAGPRTRRRIASVRREAASVVRRLTFHRWRVAEPPAPCSDPRCGEAEADAVEAWGGGDEEERRFCSRTCRWRHEYCKFVEKI
;
A
#
# COMPACT_ATOMS: atom_id res chain seq x y z
N MET A 1 -37.67 31.75 51.30
CA MET A 1 -39.12 32.04 51.23
C MET A 1 -39.81 30.81 50.66
N LEU A 2 -40.73 30.22 51.45
CA LEU A 2 -42.00 29.56 51.07
C LEU A 2 -41.93 28.50 49.91
N THR A 3 -42.44 27.27 49.99
CA THR A 3 -43.50 26.66 50.81
C THR A 3 -43.69 25.18 50.39
N ARG A 4 -44.21 24.36 51.34
CA ARG A 4 -45.10 23.17 51.19
C ARG A 4 -44.49 21.89 50.57
N ALA A 5 -44.46 20.70 51.21
CA ALA A 5 -45.37 19.90 52.06
C ALA A 5 -46.18 18.83 51.29
N CYS A 6 -46.18 17.62 51.88
CA CYS A 6 -47.09 16.45 51.74
C CYS A 6 -47.07 15.64 50.43
N TRP A 7 -46.60 14.38 50.44
CA TRP A 7 -47.27 13.13 50.88
C TRP A 7 -48.52 12.77 50.03
N SER A 8 -48.50 11.63 49.34
CA SER A 8 -49.41 10.48 49.59
C SER A 8 -49.50 9.47 48.43
N VAL A 9 -49.24 8.20 48.77
CA VAL A 9 -50.05 6.97 48.52
C VAL A 9 -50.36 6.54 47.06
N GLY A 10 -49.95 5.30 46.74
CA GLY A 10 -50.21 4.63 45.46
C GLY A 10 -51.49 3.79 45.42
N VAL A 11 -51.70 3.08 44.31
CA VAL A 11 -52.44 1.79 44.13
C VAL A 11 -52.14 1.29 42.69
N PRO A 12 -52.09 -0.04 42.43
CA PRO A 12 -51.52 -0.63 41.21
C PRO A 12 -52.57 -0.84 40.11
N SER A 13 -52.13 -0.84 38.85
CA SER A 13 -52.98 -1.22 37.71
C SER A 13 -52.41 -2.44 37.00
N ARG A 14 -53.10 -3.55 37.19
CA ARG A 14 -52.93 -4.84 36.51
C ARG A 14 -53.50 -4.68 35.09
N ARG A 15 -52.66 -4.80 34.07
CA ARG A 15 -53.11 -5.14 32.71
C ARG A 15 -52.42 -6.43 32.26
N GLN A 16 -53.20 -7.50 32.32
CA GLN A 16 -52.99 -8.70 31.52
C GLN A 16 -53.11 -8.31 30.04
N GLY A 17 -52.24 -8.86 29.20
CA GLY A 17 -52.23 -8.53 27.78
C GLY A 17 -51.32 -9.46 27.00
N THR A 18 -51.85 -10.66 26.75
CA THR A 18 -51.60 -11.51 25.57
C THR A 18 -50.19 -12.03 25.35
N ALA A 19 -50.04 -13.34 25.60
CA ALA A 19 -49.03 -14.17 24.99
C ALA A 19 -48.93 -13.87 23.49
N ARG A 20 -47.74 -13.46 23.04
CA ARG A 20 -47.42 -13.40 21.62
C ARG A 20 -47.35 -14.84 21.13
N GLU A 21 -48.29 -15.17 20.26
CA GLU A 21 -48.27 -16.35 19.41
C GLU A 21 -46.91 -16.45 18.73
N ALA A 22 -46.29 -17.61 18.87
CA ALA A 22 -45.08 -17.99 18.17
C ALA A 22 -45.42 -18.16 16.69
N SER A 23 -45.24 -17.08 15.90
CA SER A 23 -45.25 -17.17 14.45
C SER A 23 -43.97 -17.88 14.01
N SER A 24 -44.15 -19.09 13.47
CA SER A 24 -43.26 -19.88 12.62
C SER A 24 -41.85 -19.31 12.41
N ALA A 25 -40.86 -19.97 13.01
CA ALA A 25 -39.45 -19.74 12.77
C ALA A 25 -39.16 -19.83 11.26
N ASP A 26 -38.87 -18.68 10.66
CA ASP A 26 -38.07 -18.60 9.46
C ASP A 26 -36.75 -19.28 9.80
N SER A 27 -36.56 -20.52 9.35
CA SER A 27 -35.33 -21.29 9.56
C SER A 27 -34.25 -20.80 8.59
N GLY A 28 -34.14 -19.48 8.44
CA GLY A 28 -32.99 -18.82 7.85
C GLY A 28 -31.91 -18.76 8.92
N MET A 29 -30.79 -19.45 8.67
CA MET A 29 -29.61 -19.38 9.53
C MET A 29 -29.23 -17.91 9.74
N ASP A 30 -29.22 -17.43 10.99
CA ASP A 30 -28.84 -16.04 11.28
C ASP A 30 -27.34 -15.89 10.99
N ILE A 31 -26.95 -14.75 10.44
CA ILE A 31 -25.55 -14.46 10.14
C ILE A 31 -24.68 -14.48 11.41
N ALA A 32 -25.29 -14.28 12.58
CA ALA A 32 -24.64 -14.40 13.88
C ALA A 32 -24.32 -15.85 14.28
N GLU A 33 -24.92 -16.84 13.63
CA GLU A 33 -24.66 -18.28 13.85
C GLU A 33 -23.46 -18.79 13.05
N LEU A 34 -22.97 -18.01 12.07
CA LEU A 34 -21.79 -18.37 11.30
C LEU A 34 -20.52 -18.29 12.16
N PRO A 35 -19.56 -19.21 11.97
CA PRO A 35 -18.25 -19.14 12.60
C PRO A 35 -17.52 -17.82 12.27
N SER A 36 -16.81 -17.27 13.26
CA SER A 36 -16.16 -15.97 13.14
C SER A 36 -15.07 -15.92 12.06
N ASP A 37 -14.37 -17.04 11.84
CA ASP A 37 -13.36 -17.21 10.80
C ASP A 37 -13.96 -17.08 9.39
N ILE A 38 -15.13 -17.68 9.14
CA ILE A 38 -15.85 -17.53 7.87
C ILE A 38 -16.25 -16.08 7.62
N LEU A 39 -16.72 -15.38 8.66
CA LEU A 39 -17.07 -13.96 8.55
C LEU A 39 -15.85 -13.07 8.29
N VAL A 40 -14.72 -13.38 8.92
CA VAL A 40 -13.44 -12.71 8.64
C VAL A 40 -12.96 -12.98 7.22
N GLU A 41 -13.08 -14.21 6.73
CA GLU A 41 -12.73 -14.58 5.37
C GLU A 41 -13.58 -13.82 4.33
N VAL A 42 -14.91 -13.81 4.51
CA VAL A 42 -15.82 -13.05 3.63
C VAL A 42 -15.46 -11.57 3.63
N THR A 43 -15.23 -10.96 4.80
CA THR A 43 -14.85 -9.54 4.89
C THR A 43 -13.47 -9.27 4.31
N ALA A 44 -12.51 -10.20 4.44
CA ALA A 44 -11.18 -10.11 3.83
C ALA A 44 -11.25 -10.19 2.30
N ASN A 45 -12.09 -11.07 1.74
CA ASN A 45 -12.35 -11.15 0.31
C ASN A 45 -12.95 -9.84 -0.22
N ILE A 46 -13.95 -9.28 0.48
CA ILE A 46 -14.52 -7.97 0.15
C ILE A 46 -13.45 -6.87 0.20
N ALA A 47 -12.61 -6.84 1.24
CA ALA A 47 -11.53 -5.87 1.37
C ALA A 47 -10.49 -5.96 0.23
N THR A 48 -10.32 -7.15 -0.36
CA THR A 48 -9.33 -7.42 -1.41
C THR A 48 -9.90 -7.15 -2.81
N GLU A 49 -11.13 -7.59 -3.07
CA GLU A 49 -11.68 -7.69 -4.42
C GLU A 49 -12.67 -6.57 -4.77
N SER A 50 -13.30 -5.94 -3.77
CA SER A 50 -14.28 -4.87 -4.00
C SER A 50 -13.69 -3.70 -4.79
N ALA A 51 -14.48 -3.11 -5.69
CA ALA A 51 -14.14 -1.85 -6.35
C ALA A 51 -14.02 -0.66 -5.38
N THR A 52 -14.73 -0.73 -4.24
CA THR A 52 -14.82 0.31 -3.21
C THR A 52 -14.61 -0.28 -1.81
N PRO A 53 -13.44 -0.88 -1.52
CA PRO A 53 -13.25 -1.70 -0.34
C PRO A 53 -13.45 -0.92 0.96
N LEU A 54 -13.08 0.36 1.03
CA LEU A 54 -13.30 1.17 2.23
C LEU A 54 -14.78 1.44 2.50
N ILE A 55 -15.56 1.72 1.46
CA ILE A 55 -16.99 1.99 1.57
C ILE A 55 -17.69 0.73 2.05
N ASP A 56 -17.39 -0.42 1.43
CA ASP A 56 -18.04 -1.69 1.74
C ASP A 56 -17.70 -2.16 3.16
N ILE A 57 -16.44 -2.06 3.58
CA ILE A 57 -16.02 -2.38 4.95
C ILE A 57 -16.69 -1.45 5.98
N VAL A 58 -16.87 -0.16 5.66
CA VAL A 58 -17.59 0.76 6.55
C VAL A 58 -19.08 0.41 6.63
N ASN A 59 -19.70 0.02 5.52
CA ASN A 59 -21.10 -0.39 5.47
C ASN A 59 -21.33 -1.70 6.24
N LEU A 60 -20.46 -2.71 6.06
CA LEU A 60 -20.49 -3.95 6.84
C LEU A 60 -20.30 -3.70 8.32
N ARG A 61 -19.38 -2.81 8.70
CA ARG A 61 -19.20 -2.44 10.11
C ARG A 61 -20.45 -1.82 10.74
N ARG A 62 -21.27 -1.13 9.94
CA ARG A 62 -22.50 -0.45 10.39
C ARG A 62 -23.70 -1.38 10.43
N SER A 63 -23.71 -2.46 9.66
CA SER A 63 -24.88 -3.33 9.55
C SER A 63 -25.16 -4.11 10.83
N CYS A 64 -24.15 -4.76 11.43
CA CYS A 64 -24.35 -5.55 12.66
C CYS A 64 -23.07 -5.65 13.51
N LYS A 65 -23.23 -6.16 14.74
CA LYS A 65 -22.10 -6.36 15.68
C LYS A 65 -21.10 -7.39 15.15
N VAL A 66 -21.60 -8.48 14.57
CA VAL A 66 -20.78 -9.58 14.06
C VAL A 66 -19.82 -9.10 12.96
N PHE A 67 -20.30 -8.32 11.99
CA PHE A 67 -19.45 -7.73 10.97
C PHE A 67 -18.58 -6.57 11.48
N ARG A 68 -19.01 -5.86 12.52
CA ARG A 68 -18.15 -4.87 13.18
C ARG A 68 -16.90 -5.54 13.75
N ASP A 69 -17.06 -6.71 14.36
CA ASP A 69 -15.97 -7.49 14.94
C ASP A 69 -15.13 -8.15 13.82
N ALA A 70 -15.76 -8.76 12.81
CA ALA A 70 -15.05 -9.35 11.67
C ALA A 70 -14.21 -8.33 10.88
N THR A 71 -14.77 -7.14 10.58
CA THR A 71 -14.04 -6.06 9.90
C THR A 71 -12.95 -5.40 10.75
N ALA A 72 -12.85 -5.73 12.04
CA ALA A 72 -11.77 -5.30 12.92
C ALA A 72 -10.60 -6.31 12.96
N ALA A 73 -10.78 -7.51 12.40
CA ALA A 73 -9.74 -8.52 12.32
C ALA A 73 -8.51 -8.01 11.55
N ARG A 74 -7.34 -8.44 11.98
CA ARG A 74 -6.06 -7.98 11.43
C ARG A 74 -5.91 -8.38 9.96
N GLU A 75 -6.49 -9.52 9.59
CA GLU A 75 -6.48 -10.12 8.26
C GLU A 75 -7.10 -9.17 7.24
N VAL A 76 -8.26 -8.60 7.56
CA VAL A 76 -8.97 -7.62 6.74
C VAL A 76 -8.10 -6.39 6.47
N GLY A 77 -7.47 -5.85 7.51
CA GLY A 77 -6.54 -4.73 7.36
C GLY A 77 -5.28 -5.09 6.56
N ARG A 78 -4.82 -6.34 6.65
CA ARG A 78 -3.62 -6.84 5.94
C ARG A 78 -3.85 -6.98 4.44
N CYS A 79 -5.03 -7.45 4.02
CA CYS A 79 -5.36 -7.68 2.61
C CYS A 79 -6.09 -6.52 1.91
N MET A 80 -6.54 -5.50 2.66
CA MET A 80 -7.22 -4.33 2.13
C MET A 80 -6.55 -3.75 0.86
N ALA A 81 -7.32 -3.64 -0.23
CA ALA A 81 -6.88 -3.07 -1.50
C ALA A 81 -6.80 -1.53 -1.44
N VAL A 82 -5.89 -1.00 -0.61
CA VAL A 82 -5.73 0.45 -0.34
C VAL A 82 -5.42 1.28 -1.59
N GLN A 83 -4.86 0.67 -2.62
CA GLN A 83 -4.62 1.29 -3.94
C GLN A 83 -5.92 1.63 -4.68
N ARG A 84 -7.08 1.09 -4.28
CA ARG A 84 -8.38 1.49 -4.86
C ARG A 84 -8.90 2.80 -4.24
N GLU A 85 -8.29 3.24 -3.15
CA GLU A 85 -8.73 4.39 -2.36
C GLU A 85 -8.01 5.70 -2.71
N TRP A 86 -7.32 5.78 -3.86
CA TRP A 86 -6.59 6.98 -4.27
C TRP A 86 -7.48 8.22 -4.41
N THR A 87 -8.76 8.04 -4.71
CA THR A 87 -9.74 9.13 -4.72
C THR A 87 -9.72 9.84 -3.36
N LEU A 88 -9.70 9.09 -2.25
CA LEU A 88 -9.72 9.64 -0.90
C LEU A 88 -8.50 10.50 -0.57
N HIS A 89 -7.35 10.24 -1.18
CA HIS A 89 -6.14 11.07 -1.00
C HIS A 89 -6.41 12.56 -1.28
N TRP A 90 -7.25 12.85 -2.28
CA TRP A 90 -7.54 14.22 -2.72
C TRP A 90 -8.68 14.89 -1.95
N TRP A 91 -9.74 14.14 -1.63
CA TRP A 91 -10.91 14.71 -0.94
C TRP A 91 -10.76 14.77 0.58
N ASP A 92 -10.06 13.79 1.16
CA ASP A 92 -9.85 13.68 2.60
C ASP A 92 -8.53 12.97 2.90
N LYS A 93 -7.43 13.72 2.69
CA LYS A 93 -6.08 13.23 2.93
C LYS A 93 -5.89 12.71 4.36
N ALA A 94 -6.54 13.31 5.35
CA ALA A 94 -6.43 12.88 6.74
C ALA A 94 -7.00 11.46 6.93
N ARG A 95 -8.19 11.20 6.39
CA ARG A 95 -8.82 9.88 6.42
C ARG A 95 -8.06 8.86 5.59
N PHE A 96 -7.57 9.23 4.39
CA PHE A 96 -6.72 8.35 3.58
C PHE A 96 -5.48 7.89 4.37
N LEU A 97 -4.75 8.82 4.98
CA LEU A 97 -3.57 8.48 5.79
C LEU A 97 -3.94 7.68 7.05
N SER A 98 -5.12 7.89 7.63
CA SER A 98 -5.63 7.08 8.74
C SER A 98 -5.85 5.62 8.33
N VAL A 99 -6.49 5.40 7.18
CA VAL A 99 -6.70 4.05 6.60
C VAL A 99 -5.37 3.37 6.32
N LEU A 100 -4.43 4.07 5.67
CA LEU A 100 -3.09 3.53 5.40
C LEU A 100 -2.36 3.14 6.68
N ARG A 101 -2.39 3.97 7.73
CA ARG A 101 -1.75 3.64 9.02
C ARG A 101 -2.34 2.39 9.65
N ARG A 102 -3.67 2.23 9.64
CA ARG A 102 -4.35 1.03 10.17
C ARG A 102 -3.99 -0.23 9.39
N CYS A 103 -3.99 -0.16 8.06
CA CYS A 103 -3.63 -1.30 7.21
C CYS A 103 -2.15 -1.65 7.37
N ALA A 104 -1.26 -0.64 7.37
CA ALA A 104 0.17 -0.83 7.60
C ALA A 104 0.44 -1.45 8.98
N ALA A 105 -0.26 -1.02 10.04
CA ALA A 105 -0.15 -1.63 11.36
C ALA A 105 -0.51 -3.12 11.34
N SER A 106 -1.49 -3.51 10.52
CA SER A 106 -1.94 -4.90 10.32
C SER A 106 -0.98 -5.76 9.49
N GLY A 107 0.02 -5.14 8.85
CA GLY A 107 1.01 -5.81 8.00
C GLY A 107 0.76 -5.67 6.50
N ASN A 108 -0.13 -4.75 6.07
CA ASN A 108 -0.35 -4.49 4.65
C ASN A 108 0.90 -3.83 4.03
N ALA A 109 1.48 -4.51 3.03
CA ALA A 109 2.72 -4.10 2.39
C ALA A 109 2.52 -2.86 1.51
N GLU A 110 1.44 -2.80 0.74
CA GLU A 110 1.07 -1.65 -0.11
C GLU A 110 0.83 -0.39 0.74
N ALA A 111 0.10 -0.53 1.84
CA ALA A 111 -0.16 0.59 2.75
C ALA A 111 1.14 1.11 3.38
N SER A 112 2.05 0.20 3.75
CA SER A 112 3.38 0.56 4.25
C SER A 112 4.22 1.25 3.17
N TYR A 113 4.11 0.81 1.91
CA TYR A 113 4.81 1.41 0.78
C TYR A 113 4.35 2.85 0.51
N ILE A 114 3.04 3.06 0.33
CA ILE A 114 2.43 4.38 0.10
C ILE A 114 2.75 5.34 1.26
N LEU A 115 2.58 4.88 2.50
CA LEU A 115 2.91 5.68 3.68
C LEU A 115 4.40 6.02 3.73
N GLY A 116 5.28 5.09 3.36
CA GLY A 116 6.72 5.33 3.28
C GLY A 116 7.08 6.47 2.33
N LEU A 117 6.45 6.51 1.15
CA LEU A 117 6.65 7.57 0.18
C LEU A 117 6.05 8.91 0.62
N GLU A 118 4.86 8.93 1.21
CA GLU A 118 4.27 10.15 1.79
C GLU A 118 5.19 10.76 2.87
N GLU A 119 5.70 9.91 3.78
CA GLU A 119 6.59 10.35 4.85
C GLU A 119 7.93 10.89 4.31
N PHE A 120 8.46 10.23 3.29
CA PHE A 120 9.73 10.59 2.69
C PHE A 120 9.64 11.86 1.85
N CYS A 121 8.69 11.92 0.92
CA CYS A 121 8.58 12.98 -0.10
C CYS A 121 7.87 14.22 0.42
N ASN A 122 6.71 14.05 1.06
CA ASN A 122 5.83 15.18 1.40
C ASN A 122 6.09 15.71 2.82
N ARG A 123 6.28 14.81 3.80
CA ARG A 123 6.45 15.19 5.22
C ARG A 123 7.90 15.42 5.63
N ARG A 124 8.86 15.16 4.74
CA ARG A 124 10.31 15.28 4.98
C ARG A 124 10.83 14.45 6.16
N ARG A 125 10.07 13.44 6.61
CA ARG A 125 10.45 12.53 7.71
C ARG A 125 11.19 11.33 7.13
N LYS A 126 12.37 11.57 6.55
CA LYS A 126 13.14 10.59 5.75
C LYS A 126 13.37 9.25 6.48
N ALA A 127 13.70 9.28 7.78
CA ALA A 127 13.92 8.06 8.57
C ALA A 127 12.63 7.25 8.77
N SER A 128 11.50 7.93 9.01
CA SER A 128 10.19 7.30 9.11
C SER A 128 9.77 6.68 7.77
N GLY A 129 9.95 7.42 6.68
CA GLY A 129 9.65 6.93 5.33
C GLY A 129 10.43 5.66 4.99
N LEU A 130 11.74 5.64 5.24
CA LEU A 130 12.56 4.45 5.01
C LEU A 130 12.18 3.26 5.90
N ARG A 131 11.74 3.50 7.14
CA ARG A 131 11.25 2.43 8.01
C ARG A 131 9.99 1.77 7.44
N HIS A 132 9.05 2.57 6.93
CA HIS A 132 7.85 2.05 6.29
C HIS A 132 8.15 1.31 4.98
N LEU A 133 9.04 1.83 4.14
CA LEU A 133 9.48 1.15 2.93
C LEU A 133 10.15 -0.20 3.25
N ARG A 134 10.99 -0.27 4.29
CA ARG A 134 11.62 -1.54 4.71
C ARG A 134 10.57 -2.56 5.15
N ARG A 135 9.57 -2.12 5.94
CA ARG A 135 8.46 -2.99 6.33
C ARG A 135 7.69 -3.52 5.11
N ALA A 136 7.41 -2.68 4.12
CA ALA A 136 6.77 -3.11 2.89
C ALA A 136 7.61 -4.16 2.14
N MET A 137 8.91 -3.93 2.01
CA MET A 137 9.87 -4.86 1.41
C MET A 137 9.91 -6.21 2.16
N GLU A 138 9.97 -6.20 3.49
CA GLU A 138 9.94 -7.41 4.34
C GLU A 138 8.66 -8.23 4.15
N HIS A 139 7.55 -7.58 3.78
CA HIS A 139 6.28 -8.23 3.45
C HIS A 139 6.12 -8.49 1.93
N GLY A 140 7.22 -8.49 1.16
CA GLY A 140 7.23 -8.89 -0.25
C GLY A 140 6.96 -7.79 -1.28
N HIS A 141 6.88 -6.52 -0.88
CA HIS A 141 6.58 -5.43 -1.81
C HIS A 141 7.80 -5.05 -2.67
N ALA A 142 7.78 -5.48 -3.93
CA ALA A 142 8.84 -5.27 -4.91
C ALA A 142 9.22 -3.80 -5.11
N ALA A 143 8.24 -2.91 -5.32
CA ALA A 143 8.52 -1.48 -5.50
C ALA A 143 9.13 -0.80 -4.27
N ALA A 144 8.91 -1.33 -3.06
CA ALA A 144 9.54 -0.78 -1.87
C ALA A 144 11.05 -1.05 -1.86
N ALA A 145 11.49 -2.26 -2.24
CA ALA A 145 12.90 -2.59 -2.39
C ALA A 145 13.58 -1.69 -3.44
N TYR A 146 12.94 -1.57 -4.60
CA TYR A 146 13.39 -0.70 -5.68
C TYR A 146 13.55 0.76 -5.21
N MET A 147 12.53 1.31 -4.55
CA MET A 147 12.56 2.69 -4.05
C MET A 147 13.61 2.93 -2.97
N ILE A 148 13.82 1.97 -2.05
CA ILE A 148 14.92 2.04 -1.08
C ILE A 148 16.27 2.09 -1.82
N GLY A 149 16.44 1.26 -2.85
CA GLY A 149 17.63 1.26 -3.69
C GLY A 149 17.87 2.61 -4.36
N MET A 150 16.87 3.14 -5.07
CA MET A 150 16.94 4.47 -5.72
C MET A 150 17.28 5.58 -4.73
N ILE A 151 16.61 5.62 -3.58
CA ILE A 151 16.85 6.61 -2.53
C ILE A 151 18.28 6.50 -1.97
N THR A 152 18.76 5.27 -1.73
CA THR A 152 20.08 5.05 -1.13
C THR A 152 21.21 5.34 -2.12
N LEU A 153 21.01 5.01 -3.40
CA LEU A 153 21.95 5.30 -4.48
C LEU A 153 22.18 6.81 -4.65
N HIS A 154 21.12 7.62 -4.50
CA HIS A 154 21.19 9.08 -4.64
C HIS A 154 21.57 9.83 -3.36
N HIS A 155 21.32 9.24 -2.19
CA HIS A 155 21.69 9.82 -0.90
C HIS A 155 22.39 8.80 0.00
N PRO A 156 23.65 8.44 -0.31
CA PRO A 156 24.43 7.57 0.56
C PRO A 156 24.63 8.28 1.91
N ARG A 157 24.04 7.73 2.98
CA ARG A 157 24.16 8.28 4.35
C ARG A 157 25.46 7.89 5.05
N SER A 158 26.19 6.93 4.49
CA SER A 158 27.42 6.40 5.05
C SER A 158 28.39 5.98 3.94
N PRO A 159 29.70 5.92 4.22
CA PRO A 159 30.64 5.17 3.40
C PRO A 159 30.10 3.75 3.17
N GLY A 160 30.16 3.23 1.94
CA GLY A 160 29.58 1.94 1.56
C GLY A 160 28.04 1.90 1.41
N GLY A 161 27.34 3.03 1.59
CA GLY A 161 25.90 3.12 1.35
C GLY A 161 25.50 2.80 -0.10
N THR A 162 26.36 3.19 -1.05
CA THR A 162 26.22 2.87 -2.47
C THR A 162 26.26 1.37 -2.72
N GLU A 163 27.26 0.65 -2.19
CA GLU A 163 27.37 -0.80 -2.41
C GLU A 163 26.16 -1.54 -1.85
N ARG A 164 25.73 -1.20 -0.62
CA ARG A 164 24.50 -1.76 -0.04
C ARG A 164 23.24 -1.46 -0.85
N ALA A 165 23.20 -0.33 -1.56
CA ALA A 165 22.11 -0.01 -2.46
C ALA A 165 22.14 -0.90 -3.69
N LEU A 166 23.32 -1.07 -4.30
CA LEU A 166 23.55 -1.92 -5.46
C LEU A 166 23.27 -3.39 -5.14
N GLU A 167 23.74 -3.91 -4.01
CA GLU A 167 23.42 -5.26 -3.52
C GLU A 167 21.91 -5.50 -3.43
N ARG A 168 21.16 -4.55 -2.86
CA ARG A 168 19.69 -4.68 -2.76
C ARG A 168 19.01 -4.63 -4.13
N LEU A 169 19.44 -3.71 -4.99
CA LEU A 169 18.88 -3.54 -6.32
C LEU A 169 19.17 -4.78 -7.20
N ASP A 170 20.36 -5.35 -7.06
CA ASP A 170 20.75 -6.58 -7.75
C ASP A 170 20.07 -7.81 -7.16
N TRP A 171 19.93 -7.91 -5.84
CA TRP A 171 19.11 -8.94 -5.19
C TRP A 171 17.67 -8.90 -5.68
N PHE A 172 17.10 -7.70 -5.78
CA PHE A 172 15.77 -7.52 -6.36
C PHE A 172 15.70 -8.00 -7.82
N CYS A 173 16.77 -7.81 -8.58
CA CYS A 173 16.87 -8.24 -9.98
C CYS A 173 17.24 -9.71 -10.17
N ALA A 174 17.74 -10.38 -9.13
CA ALA A 174 18.04 -11.80 -9.16
C ALA A 174 16.73 -12.60 -9.29
N PRO A 175 16.66 -13.47 -10.32
CA PRO A 175 16.68 -14.90 -10.02
C PRO A 175 17.40 -15.71 -11.11
N ALA A 176 18.42 -16.51 -10.77
CA ALA A 176 18.92 -17.70 -11.49
C ALA A 176 19.12 -17.69 -13.04
N SER A 177 18.94 -16.59 -13.77
CA SER A 177 19.10 -16.50 -15.22
C SER A 177 19.17 -15.03 -15.66
N ALA A 178 20.34 -14.56 -16.08
CA ALA A 178 20.48 -13.28 -16.77
C ALA A 178 19.69 -13.34 -18.10
N GLY A 179 18.73 -12.42 -18.31
CA GLY A 179 17.94 -12.39 -19.54
C GLY A 179 16.77 -11.39 -19.55
N PRO A 180 15.93 -11.39 -20.61
CA PRO A 180 14.80 -10.46 -20.81
C PRO A 180 13.78 -10.40 -19.67
N ARG A 181 13.70 -11.46 -18.84
CA ARG A 181 12.80 -11.54 -17.68
C ARG A 181 13.14 -10.52 -16.58
N THR A 182 14.44 -10.29 -16.31
CA THR A 182 14.88 -9.30 -15.32
C THR A 182 14.56 -7.88 -15.78
N ARG A 183 14.74 -7.59 -17.07
CA ARG A 183 14.41 -6.30 -17.72
C ARG A 183 12.93 -5.93 -17.55
N ARG A 184 12.03 -6.82 -17.97
CA ARG A 184 10.57 -6.65 -17.79
C ARG A 184 10.17 -6.43 -16.32
N ARG A 185 10.84 -7.10 -15.38
CA ARG A 185 10.60 -6.92 -13.93
C ARG A 185 10.98 -5.52 -13.45
N ILE A 186 12.17 -5.02 -13.82
CA ILE A 186 12.59 -3.65 -13.52
C ILE A 186 11.61 -2.64 -14.13
N ALA A 187 11.25 -2.81 -15.40
CA ALA A 187 10.30 -1.93 -16.09
C ALA A 187 8.93 -1.88 -15.41
N SER A 188 8.43 -3.04 -14.95
CA SER A 188 7.16 -3.14 -14.23
C SER A 188 7.21 -2.37 -12.91
N VAL A 189 8.26 -2.61 -12.12
CA VAL A 189 8.40 -1.97 -10.81
C VAL A 189 8.69 -0.47 -10.91
N ARG A 190 9.47 -0.05 -11.91
CA ARG A 190 9.66 1.37 -12.25
C ARG A 190 8.32 2.05 -12.54
N ARG A 191 7.45 1.42 -13.34
CA ARG A 191 6.11 1.96 -13.68
C ARG A 191 5.22 2.07 -12.45
N GLU A 192 5.18 1.03 -11.62
CA GLU A 192 4.42 1.03 -10.36
C GLU A 192 4.91 2.15 -9.42
N ALA A 193 6.23 2.21 -9.21
CA ALA A 193 6.83 3.22 -8.35
C ALA A 193 6.55 4.64 -8.84
N ALA A 194 6.72 4.88 -10.13
CA ALA A 194 6.43 6.18 -10.74
C ALA A 194 4.94 6.53 -10.62
N SER A 195 4.03 5.56 -10.82
CA SER A 195 2.58 5.77 -10.67
C SER A 195 2.21 6.23 -9.26
N VAL A 196 2.75 5.57 -8.23
CA VAL A 196 2.46 5.93 -6.83
C VAL A 196 3.06 7.29 -6.48
N VAL A 197 4.29 7.58 -6.91
CA VAL A 197 4.91 8.90 -6.69
C VAL A 197 4.07 10.01 -7.35
N ARG A 198 3.67 9.85 -8.62
CA ARG A 198 2.81 10.82 -9.32
C ARG A 198 1.48 11.06 -8.60
N ARG A 199 0.87 10.02 -8.04
CA ARG A 199 -0.38 10.15 -7.27
C ARG A 199 -0.18 10.85 -5.92
N LEU A 200 0.98 10.68 -5.28
CA LEU A 200 1.27 11.26 -3.97
C LEU A 200 1.79 12.70 -4.01
N THR A 201 2.54 13.07 -5.05
CA THR A 201 3.30 14.31 -5.07
C THR A 201 3.00 15.11 -6.33
N PHE A 202 2.54 16.36 -6.17
CA PHE A 202 2.49 17.35 -7.27
C PHE A 202 3.86 17.97 -7.59
N HIS A 203 4.85 17.77 -6.73
CA HIS A 203 6.19 18.32 -6.91
C HIS A 203 7.10 17.31 -7.61
N ARG A 204 8.05 17.83 -8.40
CA ARG A 204 9.15 17.01 -8.94
C ARG A 204 9.77 16.18 -7.81
N TRP A 205 9.98 14.89 -8.09
CA TRP A 205 10.73 13.99 -7.25
C TRP A 205 12.02 14.69 -6.76
N ARG A 206 12.04 15.11 -5.49
CA ARG A 206 13.05 16.09 -5.00
C ARG A 206 14.47 15.56 -4.95
N VAL A 207 14.66 14.27 -5.25
CA VAL A 207 15.97 13.62 -5.35
C VAL A 207 16.49 13.65 -6.81
N ALA A 208 15.74 14.26 -7.75
CA ALA A 208 15.96 14.20 -9.20
C ALA A 208 17.20 14.91 -9.75
N GLU A 209 18.12 15.43 -8.92
CA GLU A 209 19.40 15.90 -9.48
C GLU A 209 20.06 14.72 -10.20
N PRO A 210 20.28 14.83 -11.53
CA PRO A 210 20.84 13.73 -12.29
C PRO A 210 22.22 13.42 -11.71
N PRO A 211 22.54 12.13 -11.54
CA PRO A 211 23.84 11.76 -11.02
C PRO A 211 24.91 12.30 -11.97
N ALA A 212 26.06 12.72 -11.41
CA ALA A 212 27.16 13.24 -12.22
C ALA A 212 27.47 12.29 -13.40
N PRO A 213 27.64 12.83 -14.63
CA PRO A 213 27.81 12.03 -15.82
C PRO A 213 29.06 11.15 -15.70
N CYS A 214 28.99 9.97 -16.31
CA CYS A 214 30.14 9.07 -16.37
C CYS A 214 31.22 9.67 -17.28
N SER A 215 32.49 9.45 -16.94
CA SER A 215 33.62 9.86 -17.78
C SER A 215 33.79 9.02 -19.05
N ASP A 216 33.17 7.85 -19.13
CA ASP A 216 33.17 7.01 -20.33
C ASP A 216 32.10 7.49 -21.32
N PRO A 217 32.49 7.99 -22.51
CA PRO A 217 31.54 8.52 -23.50
C PRO A 217 30.64 7.44 -24.10
N ARG A 218 31.04 6.16 -24.02
CA ARG A 218 30.26 5.03 -24.55
C ARG A 218 29.30 4.43 -23.54
N CYS A 219 29.32 4.91 -22.29
CA CYS A 219 28.46 4.39 -21.23
C CYS A 219 27.02 4.87 -21.42
N GLY A 220 26.11 3.95 -21.70
CA GLY A 220 24.69 4.20 -21.95
C GLY A 220 24.30 4.15 -23.44
N GLU A 221 25.27 3.93 -24.34
CA GLU A 221 25.01 3.69 -25.77
C GLU A 221 24.20 2.41 -25.98
N ALA A 222 23.29 2.43 -26.96
CA ALA A 222 22.61 1.23 -27.43
C ALA A 222 23.63 0.30 -28.11
N GLU A 223 23.55 -0.99 -27.80
CA GLU A 223 24.37 -1.99 -28.48
C GLU A 223 23.80 -2.21 -29.89
N ALA A 224 24.61 -1.93 -30.91
CA ALA A 224 24.20 -1.91 -32.31
C ALA A 224 23.75 -3.29 -32.86
N ASP A 225 24.07 -4.37 -32.14
CA ASP A 225 23.88 -5.75 -32.59
C ASP A 225 22.63 -6.43 -31.99
N ALA A 226 21.66 -5.67 -31.47
CA ALA A 226 20.36 -6.21 -31.10
C ALA A 226 19.56 -6.56 -32.36
N VAL A 227 19.94 -7.67 -33.00
CA VAL A 227 19.21 -8.38 -34.07
C VAL A 227 17.73 -8.31 -33.76
N GLU A 228 16.93 -7.91 -34.75
CA GLU A 228 15.48 -7.75 -34.71
C GLU A 228 14.77 -8.87 -33.93
N ALA A 229 14.69 -8.71 -32.62
CA ALA A 229 13.89 -9.55 -31.77
C ALA A 229 12.48 -9.00 -31.89
N TRP A 230 11.65 -9.69 -32.68
CA TRP A 230 10.22 -9.44 -32.89
C TRP A 230 9.43 -9.51 -31.57
N GLY A 231 9.61 -8.50 -30.73
CA GLY A 231 9.03 -8.40 -29.42
C GLY A 231 9.17 -6.97 -28.93
N GLY A 232 8.35 -6.08 -29.48
CA GLY A 232 8.29 -4.65 -29.14
C GLY A 232 8.23 -4.41 -27.63
N GLY A 233 9.39 -4.23 -27.04
CA GLY A 233 9.59 -3.81 -25.66
C GLY A 233 10.71 -2.79 -25.65
N ASP A 234 10.41 -1.60 -25.13
CA ASP A 234 11.24 -0.38 -25.10
C ASP A 234 12.59 -0.49 -24.34
N GLU A 235 13.21 -1.67 -24.27
CA GLU A 235 14.43 -1.93 -23.50
C GLU A 235 15.55 -2.46 -24.38
N GLU A 236 15.96 -1.60 -25.33
CA GLU A 236 17.23 -1.72 -26.07
C GLU A 236 18.38 -2.08 -25.11
N GLU A 237 19.19 -3.04 -25.54
CA GLU A 237 20.39 -3.41 -24.81
C GLU A 237 21.36 -2.24 -24.84
N ARG A 238 21.86 -1.85 -23.66
CA ARG A 238 22.75 -0.71 -23.49
C ARG A 238 23.99 -1.12 -22.75
N ARG A 239 25.14 -0.65 -23.24
CA ARG A 239 26.43 -0.90 -22.62
C ARG A 239 26.60 0.01 -21.41
N PHE A 240 27.04 -0.54 -20.28
CA PHE A 240 27.40 0.24 -19.09
C PHE A 240 28.81 -0.13 -18.62
N CYS A 241 29.62 0.87 -18.28
CA CYS A 241 30.98 0.65 -17.79
C CYS A 241 31.04 0.12 -16.34
N SER A 242 29.93 0.20 -15.58
CA SER A 242 29.83 -0.30 -14.21
C SER A 242 28.39 -0.58 -13.78
N ARG A 243 28.23 -1.40 -12.72
CA ARG A 243 26.94 -1.62 -12.01
C ARG A 243 26.31 -0.30 -11.57
N THR A 244 27.12 0.61 -11.04
CA THR A 244 26.68 1.95 -10.62
C THR A 244 26.10 2.76 -11.78
N CYS A 245 26.75 2.75 -12.94
CA CYS A 245 26.25 3.48 -14.11
C CYS A 245 24.93 2.91 -14.64
N ARG A 246 24.77 1.57 -14.63
CA ARG A 246 23.49 0.93 -14.98
C ARG A 246 22.35 1.42 -14.09
N TRP A 247 22.56 1.43 -12.77
CA TRP A 247 21.52 1.85 -11.82
C TRP A 247 21.29 3.37 -11.80
N ARG A 248 22.32 4.17 -12.10
CA ARG A 248 22.16 5.62 -12.36
C ARG A 248 21.31 5.88 -13.60
N HIS A 249 21.52 5.13 -14.68
CA HIS A 249 20.69 5.23 -15.87
C HIS A 249 19.24 4.79 -15.59
N GLU A 250 19.06 3.71 -14.83
CA GLU A 250 17.73 3.29 -14.37
C GLU A 250 17.02 4.38 -13.56
N TYR A 251 17.78 5.08 -12.70
CA TYR A 251 17.25 6.21 -11.96
C TYR A 251 16.80 7.35 -12.89
N CYS A 252 17.58 7.69 -13.92
CA CYS A 252 17.17 8.68 -14.91
C CYS A 252 15.84 8.28 -15.58
N LYS A 253 15.71 7.02 -16.02
CA LYS A 253 14.45 6.47 -16.57
C LYS A 253 13.29 6.58 -15.58
N PHE A 254 13.54 6.37 -14.30
CA PHE A 254 12.53 6.53 -13.27
C PHE A 254 12.08 7.98 -13.12
N VAL A 255 13.03 8.92 -13.05
CA VAL A 255 12.74 10.35 -12.95
C VAL A 255 11.96 10.86 -14.17
N GLU A 256 12.32 10.43 -15.38
CA GLU A 256 11.59 10.75 -16.62
C GLU A 256 10.13 10.28 -16.61
N LYS A 257 9.84 9.21 -15.84
CA LYS A 257 8.50 8.67 -15.69
C LYS A 257 7.73 9.33 -14.56
N ILE A 258 8.21 10.33 -13.83
CA ILE A 258 7.45 10.97 -12.73
C ILE A 258 6.99 12.36 -13.18
#